data_AF-A0A2G4T4S3-F1
#
_entry.id   AF-A0A2G4T4S3-F1
#
_cell.length_a   1.000
_cell.length_b   1.000
_cell.length_c   1.000
_cell.angle_alpha   90.00
_cell.angle_beta   90.00
_cell.angle_gamma   90.00
#
_symmetry.space_group_name_H-M   'P 1'
#
loop_
_entity.id
_entity.type
_entity.pdbx_description
1 polymer ?
#
loop_
_entity_poly.entity_id
_entity_poly.type
_entity_poly.pdbx_seq_one_letter_code
_entity_poly.pdbx_strand_id
1 'polypeptide(L)'
;MENVEELSQLKQLDEQEEAAMKKEQIIQEINKSSDLLNEKMQKLEEIIGKLVEEDSDTPVKSDSKEISELKSKLKRLQKQQVEIVEKEKKFKQENKILKELTGLTVKETRTKQDGVQYVYNLSGPNGSLDFSLFIPSQEDKQVLYSPMLERQRNTSIFSHLPDFLRFDIEFNRDQLSRFFWRLSAALYEQEANEENREQASINM
;
A
#
# COMPACT_ATOMS: atom_id res chain seq x y z
N MET A 1 23.39 16.78 -26.50
CA MET A 1 23.03 15.58 -25.69
C MET A 1 21.76 15.82 -24.88
N GLU A 2 21.42 17.07 -24.52
CA GLU A 2 20.18 17.44 -23.80
C GLU A 2 18.87 16.97 -24.48
N ASN A 3 18.76 17.05 -25.81
CA ASN A 3 17.53 16.63 -26.52
C ASN A 3 17.18 15.14 -26.37
N VAL A 4 18.13 14.25 -26.07
CA VAL A 4 17.86 12.80 -25.97
C VAL A 4 17.28 12.43 -24.60
N GLU A 5 17.67 13.16 -23.55
CA GLU A 5 17.12 13.00 -22.20
C GLU A 5 15.69 13.55 -22.11
N GLU A 6 15.41 14.71 -22.73
CA GLU A 6 14.06 15.27 -22.79
C GLU A 6 13.09 14.36 -23.57
N LEU A 7 13.53 13.80 -24.70
CA LEU A 7 12.75 12.83 -25.49
C LEU A 7 12.47 11.53 -24.71
N SER A 8 13.40 11.11 -23.85
CA SER A 8 13.22 9.91 -23.02
C SER A 8 12.25 10.17 -21.85
N GLN A 9 12.29 11.37 -21.26
CA GLN A 9 11.35 11.77 -20.21
C GLN A 9 9.94 11.99 -20.74
N LEU A 10 9.79 12.58 -21.93
CA LEU A 10 8.47 12.72 -22.58
C LEU A 10 7.82 11.36 -22.81
N LYS A 11 8.61 10.39 -23.31
CA LYS A 11 8.11 9.04 -23.60
C LYS A 11 7.69 8.27 -22.34
N GLN A 12 8.39 8.49 -21.22
CA GLN A 12 8.00 7.92 -19.93
C GLN A 12 6.74 8.59 -19.35
N LEU A 13 6.53 9.88 -19.60
CA LEU A 13 5.30 10.57 -19.23
C LEU A 13 4.10 10.03 -20.01
N ASP A 14 4.23 9.86 -21.32
CA ASP A 14 3.19 9.30 -22.18
C ASP A 14 2.81 7.86 -21.75
N GLU A 15 3.81 7.03 -21.44
CA GLU A 15 3.58 5.66 -20.95
C GLU A 15 2.89 5.63 -19.56
N GLN A 16 3.23 6.58 -18.66
CA GLN A 16 2.55 6.72 -17.37
C GLN A 16 1.10 7.21 -17.53
N GLU A 17 0.86 8.14 -18.44
CA GLU A 17 -0.48 8.68 -18.71
C GLU A 17 -1.38 7.62 -19.35
N GLU A 18 -0.84 6.81 -20.28
CA GLU A 18 -1.55 5.67 -20.85
C GLU A 18 -1.86 4.59 -19.80
N ALA A 19 -0.93 4.32 -18.88
CA ALA A 19 -1.16 3.40 -17.76
C ALA A 19 -2.21 3.92 -16.77
N ALA A 20 -2.22 5.24 -16.49
CA ALA A 20 -3.22 5.88 -15.65
C ALA A 20 -4.62 5.80 -16.29
N MET A 21 -4.73 6.06 -17.60
CA MET A 21 -5.99 5.91 -18.34
C MET A 21 -6.52 4.48 -18.33
N LYS A 22 -5.65 3.47 -18.52
CA LYS A 22 -6.03 2.05 -18.42
C LYS A 22 -6.52 1.68 -17.02
N LYS A 23 -5.84 2.18 -15.97
CA LYS A 23 -6.25 1.97 -14.58
C LYS A 23 -7.63 2.59 -14.29
N GLU A 24 -7.88 3.79 -14.80
CA GLU A 24 -9.17 4.47 -14.68
C GLU A 24 -10.28 3.71 -15.41
N GLN A 25 -10.02 3.20 -16.62
CA GLN A 25 -10.96 2.35 -17.36
C GLN A 25 -11.31 1.08 -16.59
N ILE A 26 -10.33 0.40 -16.00
CA ILE A 26 -10.56 -0.80 -15.18
C ILE A 26 -11.41 -0.46 -13.95
N ILE A 27 -11.14 0.66 -13.28
CA ILE A 27 -11.94 1.12 -12.14
C ILE A 27 -13.39 1.39 -12.56
N GLN A 28 -13.59 2.01 -13.72
CA GLN A 28 -14.93 2.26 -14.27
C GLN A 28 -15.67 0.96 -14.62
N GLU A 29 -14.98 -0.02 -15.21
CA GLU A 29 -15.58 -1.35 -15.48
C GLU A 29 -15.93 -2.09 -14.20
N ILE A 30 -15.07 -2.04 -13.17
CA ILE A 30 -15.35 -2.61 -11.85
C ILE A 30 -16.59 -1.97 -11.22
N ASN A 31 -16.69 -0.63 -11.27
CA ASN A 31 -17.85 0.08 -10.73
C ASN A 31 -19.14 -0.28 -11.47
N LYS A 32 -19.12 -0.31 -12.81
CA LYS A 32 -20.27 -0.76 -13.62
C LYS A 32 -20.68 -2.20 -13.31
N SER A 33 -19.70 -3.10 -13.15
CA SER A 33 -19.96 -4.49 -12.79
C SER A 33 -20.57 -4.61 -11.39
N SER A 34 -20.08 -3.81 -10.43
CA SER A 34 -20.62 -3.72 -9.07
C SER A 34 -22.06 -3.22 -9.06
N ASP A 35 -22.38 -2.17 -9.82
CA ASP A 35 -23.73 -1.62 -9.92
C ASP A 35 -24.69 -2.65 -10.54
N LEU A 36 -24.26 -3.34 -11.60
CA LEU A 36 -25.04 -4.40 -12.23
C LEU A 36 -25.28 -5.59 -11.28
N LEU A 37 -24.28 -5.93 -10.46
CA LEU A 37 -24.42 -6.99 -9.45
C LEU A 37 -25.44 -6.59 -8.37
N ASN A 38 -25.40 -5.34 -7.90
CA ASN A 38 -26.35 -4.82 -6.94
C ASN A 38 -27.79 -4.80 -7.50
N GLU A 39 -27.96 -4.39 -8.76
CA GLU A 39 -29.27 -4.44 -9.43
C GLU A 39 -29.80 -5.87 -9.54
N LYS A 40 -28.93 -6.83 -9.89
CA LYS A 40 -29.32 -8.25 -9.94
C LYS A 40 -29.66 -8.80 -8.55
N MET A 41 -28.93 -8.40 -7.51
CA MET A 41 -29.25 -8.77 -6.12
C MET A 41 -30.62 -8.25 -5.70
N GLN A 42 -30.94 -6.98 -5.97
CA GLN A 42 -32.25 -6.40 -5.67
C GLN A 42 -33.38 -7.13 -6.39
N LYS A 43 -33.21 -7.44 -7.68
CA LYS A 43 -34.20 -8.24 -8.43
C LYS A 43 -34.39 -9.64 -7.84
N LEU A 44 -33.32 -10.25 -7.34
CA LEU A 44 -33.35 -11.58 -6.74
C LEU A 44 -34.08 -11.54 -5.37
N GLU A 45 -33.83 -10.50 -4.56
CA GLU A 45 -34.58 -10.23 -3.33
C GLU A 45 -36.07 -9.98 -3.61
N GLU A 46 -36.39 -9.22 -4.65
CA GLU A 46 -37.76 -8.96 -5.08
C GLU A 46 -38.47 -10.24 -5.56
N ILE A 47 -37.79 -11.08 -6.33
CA ILE A 47 -38.32 -12.39 -6.77
C ILE A 47 -38.51 -13.32 -5.56
N ILE A 48 -37.58 -13.35 -4.61
CA ILE A 48 -37.73 -14.12 -3.37
C ILE A 48 -38.93 -13.60 -2.58
N GLY A 49 -39.10 -12.28 -2.46
CA GLY A 49 -40.24 -11.66 -1.78
C GLY A 49 -41.57 -12.04 -2.42
N LYS A 50 -41.67 -11.96 -3.76
CA LYS A 50 -42.86 -12.36 -4.52
C LYS A 50 -43.16 -13.86 -4.41
N LEU A 51 -42.13 -14.70 -4.45
CA LEU A 51 -42.28 -16.14 -4.22
C LEU A 51 -42.74 -16.44 -2.79
N VAL A 52 -42.28 -15.70 -1.78
CA VAL A 52 -42.72 -15.87 -0.38
C VAL A 52 -44.17 -15.40 -0.18
N GLU A 53 -44.62 -14.37 -0.91
CA GLU A 53 -46.02 -13.91 -0.87
C GLU A 53 -46.98 -14.79 -1.69
N GLU A 54 -46.52 -15.42 -2.79
CA GLU A 54 -47.32 -16.36 -3.59
C GLU A 54 -47.46 -17.77 -2.95
N ASP A 55 -46.63 -18.11 -1.96
CA ASP A 55 -46.58 -19.46 -1.34
C ASP A 55 -47.37 -19.56 -0.01
N SER A 56 -48.42 -18.73 0.18
CA SER A 56 -49.27 -18.83 1.38
C SER A 56 -50.19 -20.06 1.41
N ASP A 57 -50.17 -20.94 0.39
CA ASP A 57 -51.03 -22.12 0.37
C ASP A 57 -50.41 -23.43 -0.17
N THR A 58 -49.09 -23.53 -0.33
CA THR A 58 -48.46 -24.82 -0.64
C THR A 58 -47.16 -25.07 0.10
N PRO A 59 -47.00 -26.20 0.83
CA PRO A 59 -45.73 -26.59 1.40
C PRO A 59 -44.85 -27.12 0.27
N VAL A 60 -44.15 -26.23 -0.44
CA VAL A 60 -43.13 -26.62 -1.41
C VAL A 60 -41.94 -27.17 -0.64
N LYS A 61 -41.92 -28.49 -0.49
CA LYS A 61 -40.70 -29.27 -0.20
C LYS A 61 -39.72 -29.08 -1.36
N SER A 62 -38.99 -27.98 -1.36
CA SER A 62 -37.83 -27.80 -2.25
C SER A 62 -36.60 -28.49 -1.65
N ASP A 63 -36.70 -29.82 -1.52
CA ASP A 63 -35.60 -30.72 -1.15
C ASP A 63 -34.66 -30.95 -2.35
N SER A 64 -34.26 -29.92 -3.08
CA SER A 64 -33.04 -30.04 -3.88
C SER A 64 -31.88 -29.67 -2.96
N LYS A 65 -31.15 -30.70 -2.50
CA LYS A 65 -29.96 -30.54 -1.63
C LYS A 65 -29.04 -29.44 -2.15
N GLU A 66 -28.94 -29.31 -3.47
CA GLU A 66 -28.20 -28.26 -4.19
C GLU A 66 -28.62 -26.83 -3.82
N ILE A 67 -29.92 -26.51 -3.74
CA ILE A 67 -30.38 -25.16 -3.36
C ILE A 67 -30.04 -24.88 -1.90
N SER A 68 -30.18 -25.88 -1.02
CA SER A 68 -29.84 -25.74 0.40
C SER A 68 -28.34 -25.53 0.62
N GLU A 69 -27.50 -26.24 -0.16
CA GLU A 69 -26.05 -26.11 -0.15
C GLU A 69 -25.62 -24.74 -0.69
N LEU A 70 -26.20 -24.28 -1.81
CA LEU A 70 -25.92 -22.96 -2.36
C LEU A 70 -26.30 -21.83 -1.40
N LYS A 71 -27.46 -21.91 -0.74
CA LYS A 71 -27.86 -20.94 0.30
C LYS A 71 -26.88 -20.93 1.48
N SER A 72 -26.41 -22.10 1.91
CA SER A 72 -25.41 -22.19 2.98
C SER A 72 -24.07 -21.58 2.59
N LYS A 73 -23.63 -21.79 1.34
CA LYS A 73 -22.41 -21.23 0.77
C LYS A 73 -22.51 -19.71 0.62
N LEU A 74 -23.65 -19.20 0.15
CA LEU A 74 -23.93 -17.77 0.06
C LEU A 74 -23.84 -17.10 1.42
N LYS A 75 -24.49 -17.68 2.45
CA LYS A 75 -24.43 -17.17 3.82
C LYS A 75 -23.00 -17.15 4.37
N ARG A 76 -22.20 -18.16 4.05
CA ARG A 76 -20.78 -18.22 4.43
C ARG A 76 -19.96 -17.14 3.72
N LEU A 77 -20.17 -16.94 2.42
CA LEU A 77 -19.49 -15.91 1.64
C LEU A 77 -19.86 -14.50 2.12
N GLN A 78 -21.13 -14.24 2.42
CA GLN A 78 -21.58 -12.97 3.00
C GLN A 78 -20.90 -12.70 4.34
N LYS A 79 -20.81 -13.72 5.21
CA LYS A 79 -20.08 -13.59 6.48
C LYS A 79 -18.59 -13.28 6.26
N GLN A 80 -17.95 -14.00 5.34
CA GLN A 80 -16.55 -13.75 4.99
C GLN A 80 -16.34 -12.35 4.41
N GLN A 81 -17.27 -11.86 3.59
CA GLN A 81 -17.22 -10.51 3.03
C GLN A 81 -17.27 -9.45 4.12
N VAL A 82 -18.18 -9.57 5.09
CA VAL A 82 -18.26 -8.67 6.25
C VAL A 82 -16.96 -8.68 7.04
N GLU A 83 -16.41 -9.86 7.36
CA GLU A 83 -15.15 -9.98 8.07
C GLU A 83 -13.96 -9.36 7.31
N ILE A 84 -13.93 -9.49 5.97
CA ILE A 84 -12.89 -8.87 5.12
C ILE A 84 -13.01 -7.34 5.18
N VAL A 85 -14.22 -6.80 5.04
CA VAL A 85 -14.46 -5.35 5.09
C VAL A 85 -14.08 -4.77 6.45
N GLU A 86 -14.43 -5.46 7.55
CA GLU A 86 -14.04 -5.03 8.90
C GLU A 86 -12.52 -5.06 9.09
N LYS A 87 -11.83 -6.11 8.62
CA LYS A 87 -10.36 -6.20 8.67
C LYS A 87 -9.70 -5.12 7.83
N GLU A 88 -10.21 -4.85 6.63
CA GLU A 88 -9.70 -3.79 5.75
C GLU A 88 -9.88 -2.41 6.40
N LYS A 89 -11.04 -2.14 6.99
CA LYS A 89 -11.30 -0.90 7.73
C LYS A 89 -10.33 -0.72 8.89
N LYS A 90 -10.13 -1.77 9.69
CA LYS A 90 -9.17 -1.76 10.80
C LYS A 90 -7.74 -1.51 10.31
N PHE A 91 -7.32 -2.21 9.25
CA PHE A 91 -6.00 -2.03 8.65
C PHE A 91 -5.79 -0.61 8.11
N LYS A 92 -6.78 0.00 7.46
CA LYS A 92 -6.73 1.40 7.02
C LYS A 92 -6.56 2.37 8.19
N GLN A 93 -7.26 2.13 9.30
CA GLN A 93 -7.13 2.95 10.51
C GLN A 93 -5.74 2.84 11.15
N GLU A 94 -5.21 1.62 11.27
CA GLU A 94 -3.87 1.38 11.80
C GLU A 94 -2.78 2.04 10.94
N ASN A 95 -2.86 1.89 9.61
CA ASN A 95 -1.92 2.54 8.69
C ASN A 95 -2.02 4.08 8.73
N LYS A 96 -3.23 4.62 8.89
CA LYS A 96 -3.43 6.06 9.05
C LYS A 96 -2.69 6.58 10.29
N ILE A 97 -2.85 5.91 11.43
CA ILE A 97 -2.16 6.29 12.68
C ILE A 97 -0.64 6.14 12.51
N LEU A 98 -0.16 5.05 11.91
CA LEU A 98 1.27 4.87 11.66
C LEU A 98 1.84 5.99 10.78
N LYS A 99 1.13 6.39 9.72
CA LYS A 99 1.51 7.52 8.87
C LYS A 99 1.55 8.83 9.65
N GLU A 100 0.56 9.11 10.49
CA GLU A 100 0.51 10.33 11.30
C GLU A 100 1.64 10.38 12.34
N LEU A 101 1.99 9.24 12.95
CA LEU A 101 3.05 9.17 13.97
C LEU A 101 4.46 9.20 13.39
N THR A 102 4.67 8.64 12.20
CA THR A 102 6.02 8.37 11.67
C THR A 102 6.32 9.01 10.33
N GLY A 103 5.31 9.47 9.60
CA GLY A 103 5.44 9.86 8.20
C GLY A 103 5.61 8.69 7.22
N LEU A 104 5.64 7.44 7.69
CA LEU A 104 5.83 6.26 6.87
C LEU A 104 4.51 5.83 6.20
N THR A 105 4.55 5.58 4.90
CA THR A 105 3.44 5.05 4.10
C THR A 105 3.89 3.81 3.33
N VAL A 106 3.11 2.74 3.40
CA VAL A 106 3.32 1.55 2.57
C VAL A 106 2.69 1.81 1.19
N LYS A 107 3.51 1.84 0.14
CA LYS A 107 3.06 2.03 -1.25
C LYS A 107 2.69 0.71 -1.90
N GLU A 108 3.51 -0.32 -1.70
CA GLU A 108 3.32 -1.61 -2.34
C GLU A 108 3.84 -2.75 -1.45
N THR A 109 3.23 -3.92 -1.58
CA THR A 109 3.72 -5.16 -0.99
C THR A 109 3.71 -6.25 -2.06
N ARG A 110 4.87 -6.88 -2.29
CA ARG A 110 5.06 -7.95 -3.26
C ARG A 110 5.54 -9.20 -2.53
N THR A 111 4.73 -10.24 -2.54
CA THR A 111 5.12 -11.55 -2.00
C THR A 111 5.97 -12.29 -3.02
N LYS A 112 7.17 -12.74 -2.63
CA LYS A 112 8.07 -13.56 -3.43
C LYS A 112 8.23 -14.93 -2.75
N GLN A 113 8.80 -15.90 -3.46
CA GLN A 113 9.02 -17.25 -2.90
C GLN A 113 9.91 -17.21 -1.64
N ASP A 114 10.92 -16.35 -1.63
CA ASP A 114 11.93 -16.29 -0.56
C ASP A 114 11.68 -15.21 0.50
N GLY A 115 10.57 -14.47 0.43
CA GLY A 115 10.29 -13.37 1.34
C GLY A 115 9.27 -12.38 0.81
N VAL A 116 9.20 -11.21 1.45
CA VAL A 116 8.28 -10.15 1.07
C VAL A 116 9.06 -8.87 0.80
N GLN A 117 8.78 -8.24 -0.35
CA GLN A 117 9.29 -6.92 -0.68
C GLN A 117 8.23 -5.87 -0.37
N TYR A 118 8.60 -4.88 0.42
CA TYR A 118 7.78 -3.74 0.76
C TYR A 118 8.37 -2.48 0.12
N VAL A 119 7.53 -1.67 -0.52
CA VAL A 119 7.91 -0.35 -1.01
C VAL A 119 7.28 0.68 -0.08
N TYR A 120 8.11 1.56 0.47
CA TYR A 120 7.71 2.59 1.42
C TYR A 120 8.01 3.98 0.88
N ASN A 121 7.23 4.94 1.34
CA ASN A 121 7.57 6.35 1.33
C ASN A 121 7.67 6.83 2.77
N LEU A 122 8.77 7.47 3.14
CA LEU A 122 8.90 8.16 4.42
C LEU A 122 8.96 9.66 4.16
N SER A 123 8.00 10.39 4.70
CA SER A 123 7.91 11.85 4.58
C SER A 123 8.22 12.52 5.91
N GLY A 124 9.01 13.59 5.88
CA GLY A 124 9.34 14.42 7.03
C GLY A 124 9.54 15.89 6.62
N PRO A 125 9.88 16.77 7.59
CA PRO A 125 10.09 18.20 7.33
C PRO A 125 11.11 18.50 6.24
N ASN A 126 12.19 17.71 6.14
CA ASN A 126 13.29 17.95 5.21
C ASN A 126 13.08 17.30 3.82
N GLY A 127 11.94 16.64 3.61
CA GLY A 127 11.58 16.02 2.34
C GLY A 127 10.96 14.65 2.49
N SER A 128 10.99 13.85 1.43
CA SER A 128 10.54 12.47 1.47
C SER A 128 11.51 11.53 0.77
N LEU A 129 11.52 10.27 1.19
CA LEU A 129 12.34 9.22 0.59
C LEU A 129 11.47 8.02 0.26
N ASP A 130 11.52 7.60 -1.00
CA ASP A 130 11.05 6.29 -1.43
C ASP A 130 12.16 5.26 -1.28
N PHE A 131 11.82 4.08 -0.78
CA PHE A 131 12.76 2.98 -0.64
C PHE A 131 12.02 1.64 -0.61
N SER A 132 12.74 0.56 -0.83
CA SER A 132 12.21 -0.79 -0.64
C SER A 132 12.99 -1.58 0.40
N LEU A 133 12.28 -2.43 1.13
CA LEU A 133 12.85 -3.43 2.03
C LEU A 133 12.42 -4.81 1.56
N PHE A 134 13.38 -5.68 1.28
CA PHE A 134 13.13 -7.10 1.11
C PHE A 134 13.44 -7.83 2.42
N ILE A 135 12.41 -8.44 3.00
CA ILE A 135 12.51 -9.21 4.24
C ILE A 135 12.39 -10.69 3.88
N PRO A 136 13.48 -11.48 3.99
CA PRO A 136 13.45 -12.91 3.73
C PRO A 136 12.53 -13.67 4.69
N SER A 137 11.98 -14.79 4.22
CA SER A 137 11.19 -15.70 5.07
C SER A 137 12.04 -16.43 6.12
N GLN A 138 13.32 -16.67 5.83
CA GLN A 138 14.27 -17.29 6.75
C GLN A 138 14.86 -16.23 7.68
N GLU A 139 14.87 -16.48 8.99
CA GLU A 139 15.32 -15.51 10.00
C GLU A 139 16.84 -15.23 9.93
N ASP A 140 17.61 -16.20 9.45
CA ASP A 140 19.08 -16.15 9.37
C ASP A 140 19.57 -15.27 8.20
N LYS A 141 18.67 -14.91 7.28
CA LYS A 141 18.98 -14.11 6.10
C LYS A 141 18.85 -12.61 6.39
N GLN A 142 19.69 -11.83 5.73
CA GLN A 142 19.73 -10.37 5.91
C GLN A 142 18.58 -9.68 5.19
N VAL A 143 18.11 -8.58 5.79
CA VAL A 143 17.16 -7.66 5.17
C VAL A 143 17.94 -6.81 4.16
N LEU A 144 17.41 -6.70 2.94
CA LEU A 144 17.97 -5.84 1.91
C LEU A 144 17.18 -4.54 1.83
N TYR A 145 17.87 -3.42 1.95
CA TYR A 145 17.36 -2.09 1.68
C TYR A 145 17.83 -1.60 0.32
N SER A 146 16.91 -0.98 -0.42
CA SER A 146 17.23 -0.28 -1.66
C SER A 146 16.59 1.11 -1.71
N PRO A 147 17.37 2.19 -1.76
CA PRO A 147 16.84 3.55 -1.89
C PRO A 147 16.34 3.80 -3.31
N MET A 148 15.21 4.49 -3.43
CA MET A 148 14.65 4.92 -4.72
C MET A 148 14.84 6.44 -4.86
N LEU A 149 16.10 6.84 -4.94
CA LEU A 149 16.51 8.24 -5.03
C LEU A 149 16.41 8.76 -6.46
N GLU A 150 15.59 9.78 -6.67
CA GLU A 150 15.53 10.54 -7.90
C GLU A 150 16.12 11.94 -7.69
N ARG A 151 17.17 12.27 -8.45
CA ARG A 151 17.94 13.53 -8.28
C ARG A 151 17.06 14.78 -8.28
N GLN A 152 15.98 14.81 -9.07
CA GLN A 152 15.07 15.96 -9.16
C GLN A 152 14.16 16.09 -7.92
N ARG A 153 13.74 14.97 -7.32
CA ARG A 153 12.78 14.95 -6.20
C ARG A 153 13.44 14.99 -4.82
N ASN A 154 14.67 14.50 -4.73
CA ASN A 154 15.35 14.29 -3.45
C ASN A 154 16.46 15.32 -3.17
N THR A 155 16.54 16.42 -3.93
CA THR A 155 17.59 17.45 -3.75
C THR A 155 17.68 17.97 -2.31
N SER A 156 16.54 18.15 -1.63
CA SER A 156 16.48 18.67 -0.26
C SER A 156 16.99 17.70 0.80
N ILE A 157 16.88 16.39 0.57
CA ILE A 157 17.33 15.36 1.53
C ILE A 157 18.77 14.91 1.25
N PHE A 158 19.26 15.04 0.01
CA PHE A 158 20.60 14.57 -0.37
C PHE A 158 21.73 15.20 0.47
N SER A 159 21.58 16.45 0.93
CA SER A 159 22.57 17.11 1.81
C SER A 159 22.65 16.49 3.20
N HIS A 160 21.54 15.96 3.72
CA HIS A 160 21.41 15.51 5.11
C HIS A 160 21.37 13.98 5.24
N LEU A 161 21.10 13.25 4.15
CA LEU A 161 21.02 11.80 4.15
C LEU A 161 22.42 11.20 4.32
N PRO A 162 22.68 10.38 5.36
CA PRO A 162 23.93 9.65 5.52
C PRO A 162 24.28 8.82 4.29
N ASP A 163 25.56 8.70 3.95
CA ASP A 163 26.00 8.02 2.73
C ASP A 163 25.50 6.58 2.62
N PHE A 164 25.49 5.83 3.73
CA PHE A 164 25.02 4.43 3.72
C PHE A 164 23.52 4.29 3.41
N LEU A 165 22.72 5.35 3.53
CA LEU A 165 21.30 5.34 3.13
C LEU A 165 21.10 5.73 1.66
N ARG A 166 22.18 6.07 0.94
CA ARG A 166 22.14 6.39 -0.50
C ARG A 166 22.39 5.18 -1.39
N PHE A 167 22.77 4.06 -0.80
CA PHE A 167 23.12 2.83 -1.50
C PHE A 167 22.29 1.65 -1.00
N ASP A 168 22.29 0.59 -1.78
CA ASP A 168 21.75 -0.69 -1.33
C ASP A 168 22.58 -1.21 -0.14
N ILE A 169 21.91 -1.60 0.93
CA ILE A 169 22.57 -2.16 2.12
C ILE A 169 21.86 -3.41 2.60
N GLU A 170 22.64 -4.33 3.14
CA GLU A 170 22.14 -5.53 3.81
C GLU A 170 22.45 -5.45 5.30
N PHE A 171 21.49 -5.83 6.12
CA PHE A 171 21.65 -5.83 7.57
C PHE A 171 20.80 -6.93 8.22
N ASN A 172 21.19 -7.31 9.43
CA ASN A 172 20.47 -8.35 10.17
C ASN A 172 19.08 -7.84 10.61
N ARG A 173 18.10 -8.74 10.67
CA ARG A 173 16.71 -8.38 10.96
C ARG A 173 16.50 -7.69 12.32
N ASP A 174 17.35 -7.96 13.30
CA ASP A 174 17.36 -7.30 14.61
C ASP A 174 17.73 -5.80 14.54
N GLN A 175 18.39 -5.37 13.47
CA GLN A 175 18.77 -3.97 13.25
C GLN A 175 17.69 -3.13 12.57
N LEU A 176 16.55 -3.73 12.17
CA LEU A 176 15.48 -3.04 11.43
C LEU A 176 14.98 -1.78 12.16
N SER A 177 14.80 -1.86 13.47
CA SER A 177 14.38 -0.70 14.28
C SER A 177 15.44 0.40 14.33
N ARG A 178 16.73 0.03 14.41
CA ARG A 178 17.84 1.00 14.39
C ARG A 178 18.00 1.65 13.02
N PHE A 179 17.84 0.85 11.96
CA PHE A 179 17.80 1.34 10.58
C PHE A 179 16.68 2.37 10.41
N PHE A 180 15.45 2.04 10.82
CA PHE A 180 14.31 2.93 10.73
C PHE A 180 14.56 4.25 11.49
N TRP A 181 15.07 4.16 12.72
CA TRP A 181 15.40 5.35 13.52
C TRP A 181 16.42 6.28 12.85
N ARG A 182 17.50 5.72 12.27
CA ARG A 182 18.51 6.50 11.55
C ARG A 182 17.93 7.15 10.30
N LEU A 183 17.08 6.42 9.58
CA LEU A 183 16.43 6.94 8.40
C LEU A 183 15.43 8.06 8.72
N SER A 184 14.64 7.90 9.79
CA SER A 184 13.74 8.96 10.26
C SER A 184 14.51 10.17 10.77
N ALA A 185 15.61 9.97 11.50
CA ALA A 185 16.44 11.07 11.98
C ALA A 185 16.94 11.94 10.83
N ALA A 186 17.41 11.34 9.72
CA ALA A 186 17.86 12.08 8.54
C ALA A 186 16.78 12.99 7.90
N LEU A 187 15.50 12.69 8.12
CA LEU A 187 14.36 13.44 7.58
C LEU A 187 13.78 14.47 8.56
N TYR A 188 14.07 14.32 9.85
CA TYR A 188 13.49 15.13 10.93
C TYR A 188 14.52 15.98 11.69
N GLU A 189 15.82 15.64 11.66
CA GLU A 189 16.86 16.49 12.24
C GLU A 189 17.04 17.75 11.38
N GLN A 190 16.53 18.87 11.89
CA GLN A 190 16.96 20.22 11.51
C GLN A 190 18.16 20.60 12.40
N GLU A 191 19.28 21.00 11.78
CA GLU A 191 20.25 22.03 12.23
C GLU A 191 20.77 22.04 13.70
N ALA A 192 20.48 21.06 14.56
CA ALA A 192 20.97 21.04 15.94
C ALA A 192 22.50 20.82 16.04
N ASN A 193 23.16 20.50 14.92
CA ASN A 193 24.61 20.35 14.82
C ASN A 193 25.34 21.58 14.26
N GLU A 194 24.65 22.60 13.72
CA GLU A 194 25.32 23.82 13.27
C GLU A 194 25.53 24.80 14.44
N GLU A 195 24.54 25.01 15.31
CA GLU A 195 24.71 25.85 16.52
C GLU A 195 25.78 25.29 17.48
N ASN A 196 25.89 23.95 17.59
CA ASN A 196 26.93 23.32 18.42
C ASN A 196 28.35 23.40 17.82
N ARG A 197 28.48 23.57 16.49
CA ARG A 197 29.79 23.73 15.83
C ARG A 197 30.27 25.18 15.82
N GLU A 198 29.37 26.14 15.71
CA GLU A 198 29.70 27.56 15.83
C GLU A 198 30.05 27.94 17.28
N GLN A 199 29.34 27.42 18.29
CA GLN A 199 29.67 27.68 19.69
C GLN A 199 31.00 27.06 20.14
N ALA A 200 31.45 25.97 19.50
CA ALA A 200 32.76 25.37 19.75
C ALA A 200 33.92 26.14 19.07
N SER A 201 33.63 26.90 18.02
CA SER A 201 34.63 27.69 17.27
C SER A 201 34.78 29.13 17.80
N ILE A 202 33.81 29.63 18.55
CA ILE A 202 33.86 30.96 19.20
C ILE A 202 34.58 30.91 20.57
N ASN A 203 34.74 29.72 21.16
CA ASN A 203 35.34 29.52 22.48
C ASN A 203 36.79 28.96 22.43
N MET A 204 37.46 29.00 21.28
CA MET A 204 38.91 28.75 21.14
C MET A 204 39.63 30.03 20.72
#